data_AF-A0A345ANG0-F1
#
_entry.id   AF-A0A345ANG0-F1
#
_cell.length_a   1.000
_cell.length_b   1.000
_cell.length_c   1.000
_cell.angle_alpha   90.00
_cell.angle_beta   90.00
_cell.angle_gamma   90.00
#
_symmetry.space_group_name_H-M   'P 1'
#
loop_
_entity.id
_entity.type
_entity.pdbx_description
1 polymer ?
#
loop_
_entity_poly.entity_id
_entity_poly.type
_entity_poly.pdbx_seq_one_letter_code
_entity_poly.pdbx_strand_id
1 'polypeptide(L)'
;MNQNELTFESGNLVVDYISFNIQGLTDPKDIAKIALYLSNSFGFNSQIKENYEDHFKDLISENRNRGKIAFIRFSSKFNPYWTGTIISFPGQNAAYLYKLIKKEKIDWNIFDLKTIKLGRFDLHFLRKLKTTDETDLVKMFMKESYEYAKSKGRKVELEDNKIGNILRINDRKSSNYYRVYSKNTFLEFELEMKNDALKSIQSIFFSNSLIEFEEKMTRNFYRRYKNSVVLHNYCTDWLLDKLRKLQKRQNVDNYLLTSYLLNIELRSFAEKERFFHFIQFLSFIQNCKRSKLKDREVYQIVFPVIDFLRFSGRDEKSHYQRTKILKIIQSFQTLDPILEKLSKDCFRSSVLFPTLQIEKKGKRKTWVVTVDIVKGVYSYTYPFVFPASFRTYQNKYDLQVKIEILKSFASVEVEKRIYITDIYGSKVLSNGDKTRIRKIFIELFNELKKNKYIQPTFKLISSSEKMKQTNQLTRLLLSQNKILLFQEDTNYQI
;
A
#
# COMPACT_ATOMS: atom_id res chain seq x y z
N MET A 1 -10.26 -15.18 -5.74
CA MET A 1 -9.75 -13.85 -5.30
C MET A 1 -9.69 -12.92 -6.51
N ASN A 2 -10.38 -11.79 -6.40
CA ASN A 2 -10.63 -10.83 -7.48
C ASN A 2 -9.36 -10.08 -7.91
N GLN A 3 -9.44 -9.43 -9.07
CA GLN A 3 -8.39 -8.64 -9.72
C GLN A 3 -7.61 -7.74 -8.77
N ASN A 4 -6.46 -7.25 -9.24
CA ASN A 4 -5.62 -6.20 -8.62
C ASN A 4 -6.36 -4.85 -8.42
N GLU A 5 -7.66 -4.85 -8.17
CA GLU A 5 -8.50 -3.69 -7.96
C GLU A 5 -8.25 -3.15 -6.55
N LEU A 6 -8.00 -1.85 -6.50
CA LEU A 6 -7.79 -1.14 -5.25
C LEU A 6 -9.17 -0.76 -4.72
N THR A 7 -9.70 -1.56 -3.82
CA THR A 7 -11.04 -1.40 -3.23
C THR A 7 -10.90 -0.96 -1.77
N PHE A 8 -12.00 -0.55 -1.14
CA PHE A 8 -11.98 -0.27 0.31
C PHE A 8 -11.59 -1.53 1.10
N GLU A 9 -12.11 -2.69 0.70
CA GLU A 9 -11.75 -3.97 1.30
C GLU A 9 -10.25 -4.30 1.14
N SER A 10 -9.70 -4.19 -0.09
CA SER A 10 -8.28 -4.46 -0.31
C SER A 10 -7.38 -3.39 0.31
N GLY A 11 -7.91 -2.20 0.61
CA GLY A 11 -7.28 -1.14 1.41
C GLY A 11 -7.45 -1.28 2.92
N ASN A 12 -8.24 -2.23 3.42
CA ASN A 12 -8.67 -2.27 4.82
C ASN A 12 -9.26 -0.93 5.30
N LEU A 13 -9.98 -0.24 4.43
CA LEU A 13 -10.68 1.00 4.73
C LEU A 13 -12.14 0.70 5.00
N VAL A 14 -12.71 1.39 5.99
CA VAL A 14 -14.11 1.25 6.38
C VAL A 14 -14.79 2.61 6.23
N VAL A 15 -16.00 2.61 5.70
CA VAL A 15 -16.84 3.80 5.60
C VAL A 15 -17.39 4.13 6.98
N ASP A 16 -17.12 5.35 7.47
CA ASP A 16 -17.53 5.80 8.80
C ASP A 16 -18.61 6.89 8.77
N TYR A 17 -18.77 7.59 7.66
CA TYR A 17 -19.78 8.62 7.55
C TYR A 17 -20.17 8.84 6.09
N ILE A 18 -21.46 8.99 5.82
CA ILE A 18 -21.98 9.46 4.54
C ILE A 18 -23.01 10.55 4.83
N SER A 19 -22.97 11.65 4.10
CA SER A 19 -24.14 12.52 4.00
C SER A 19 -24.46 12.93 2.58
N PHE A 20 -25.75 13.19 2.36
CA PHE A 20 -26.28 13.75 1.13
C PHE A 20 -26.86 15.13 1.42
N ASN A 21 -26.51 16.09 0.58
CA ASN A 21 -27.08 17.43 0.62
C ASN A 21 -28.07 17.53 -0.54
N ILE A 22 -29.36 17.71 -0.23
CA ILE A 22 -30.42 17.79 -1.24
C ILE A 22 -30.95 19.22 -1.26
N GLN A 23 -30.58 19.97 -2.28
CA GLN A 23 -30.96 21.37 -2.42
C GLN A 23 -32.45 21.50 -2.73
N GLY A 24 -33.14 22.43 -2.08
CA GLY A 24 -34.58 22.67 -2.27
C GLY A 24 -35.51 21.73 -1.49
N LEU A 25 -35.01 20.59 -0.99
CA LEU A 25 -35.79 19.68 -0.15
C LEU A 25 -36.09 20.32 1.22
N THR A 26 -37.25 20.96 1.35
CA THR A 26 -37.67 21.65 2.58
C THR A 26 -39.09 21.29 3.03
N ASP A 27 -39.93 20.73 2.15
CA ASP A 27 -41.27 20.26 2.50
C ASP A 27 -41.17 19.06 3.48
N PRO A 28 -41.75 19.17 4.69
CA PRO A 28 -41.81 18.05 5.63
C PRO A 28 -42.39 16.76 5.04
N LYS A 29 -43.34 16.83 4.10
CA LYS A 29 -43.95 15.66 3.47
C LYS A 29 -42.96 14.89 2.60
N ASP A 30 -42.16 15.60 1.81
CA ASP A 30 -41.13 14.98 0.97
C ASP A 30 -40.00 14.39 1.81
N ILE A 31 -39.60 15.09 2.87
CA ILE A 31 -38.61 14.57 3.84
C ILE A 31 -39.14 13.29 4.49
N ALA A 32 -40.40 13.30 4.95
CA ALA A 32 -41.04 12.12 5.53
C ALA A 32 -41.11 10.96 4.53
N LYS A 33 -41.42 11.22 3.25
CA LYS A 33 -41.43 10.19 2.21
C LYS A 33 -40.08 9.46 2.08
N ILE A 34 -38.97 10.21 2.07
CA ILE A 34 -37.63 9.63 2.04
C ILE A 34 -37.36 8.82 3.32
N ALA A 35 -37.72 9.36 4.49
CA ALA A 35 -37.55 8.67 5.78
C ALA A 35 -38.34 7.35 5.84
N LEU A 36 -39.61 7.34 5.40
CA LEU A 36 -40.44 6.14 5.31
C LEU A 36 -39.82 5.10 4.36
N TYR A 37 -39.33 5.52 3.19
CA TYR A 37 -38.66 4.60 2.26
C TYR A 37 -37.44 3.93 2.90
N LEU A 38 -36.58 4.71 3.56
CA LEU A 38 -35.38 4.20 4.24
C LEU A 38 -35.72 3.28 5.42
N SER A 39 -36.80 3.58 6.14
CA SER A 39 -37.27 2.75 7.25
C SER A 39 -37.90 1.44 6.76
N ASN A 40 -38.91 1.50 5.91
CA ASN A 40 -39.64 0.32 5.42
C ASN A 40 -38.72 -0.65 4.64
N SER A 41 -37.81 -0.11 3.84
CA SER A 41 -36.98 -0.94 2.96
C SER A 41 -35.72 -1.47 3.67
N PHE A 42 -35.16 -0.72 4.61
CA PHE A 42 -33.83 -1.01 5.16
C PHE A 42 -33.73 -0.99 6.68
N GLY A 43 -34.77 -0.55 7.40
CA GLY A 43 -34.87 -0.54 8.85
C GLY A 43 -34.20 0.65 9.54
N PHE A 44 -34.00 1.78 8.85
CA PHE A 44 -33.47 2.98 9.48
C PHE A 44 -34.55 3.73 10.27
N ASN A 45 -34.35 3.90 11.57
CA ASN A 45 -35.04 4.93 12.33
C ASN A 45 -34.44 6.30 11.99
N SER A 46 -35.23 7.35 12.14
CA SER A 46 -34.81 8.68 11.73
C SER A 46 -35.21 9.76 12.72
N GLN A 47 -34.38 10.78 12.75
CA GLN A 47 -34.58 12.00 13.52
C GLN A 47 -34.48 13.21 12.61
N ILE A 48 -35.18 14.29 12.95
CA ILE A 48 -35.13 15.55 12.23
C ILE A 48 -34.91 16.71 13.19
N LYS A 49 -34.20 17.73 12.72
CA LYS A 49 -34.14 19.04 13.35
C LYS A 49 -34.00 20.15 12.33
N GLU A 50 -34.33 21.38 12.75
CA GLU A 50 -33.85 22.56 12.04
C GLU A 50 -32.37 22.81 12.30
N ASN A 51 -31.67 23.44 11.36
CA ASN A 51 -30.24 23.71 11.48
C ASN A 51 -29.86 24.61 12.66
N TYR A 52 -30.79 25.44 13.14
CA TYR A 52 -30.61 26.33 14.30
C TYR A 52 -31.08 25.69 15.62
N GLU A 53 -31.71 24.51 15.58
CA GLU A 53 -32.12 23.79 16.78
C GLU A 53 -30.99 22.88 17.29
N ASP A 54 -30.86 22.79 18.61
CA ASP A 54 -29.87 21.90 19.25
C ASP A 54 -30.37 20.46 19.36
N HIS A 55 -31.69 20.27 19.48
CA HIS A 55 -32.30 18.98 19.74
C HIS A 55 -32.96 18.36 18.51
N PHE A 56 -32.87 17.04 18.41
CA PHE A 56 -33.52 16.25 17.38
C PHE A 56 -34.88 15.75 17.87
N LYS A 57 -35.88 15.79 16.98
CA LYS A 57 -37.18 15.14 17.16
C LYS A 57 -37.19 13.83 16.38
N ASP A 58 -37.78 12.79 16.94
CA ASP A 58 -37.95 11.54 16.20
C ASP A 58 -38.92 11.76 15.03
N LEU A 59 -38.50 11.33 13.83
CA LEU A 59 -39.30 11.39 12.61
C LEU A 59 -39.90 10.02 12.30
N ILE A 60 -39.10 8.95 12.43
CA ILE A 60 -39.56 7.56 12.35
C ILE A 60 -38.90 6.76 13.47
N SER A 61 -39.70 6.05 14.25
CA SER A 61 -39.25 5.19 15.35
C SER A 61 -39.98 3.85 15.30
N GLU A 62 -39.35 2.84 14.70
CA GLU A 62 -39.90 1.49 14.59
C GLU A 62 -39.10 0.47 15.40
N ASN A 63 -39.75 -0.64 15.76
CA ASN A 63 -39.12 -1.75 16.48
C ASN A 63 -38.13 -2.56 15.61
N ARG A 64 -38.22 -2.49 14.28
CA ARG A 64 -37.32 -3.19 13.33
C ARG A 64 -35.96 -2.49 13.14
N ASN A 65 -35.62 -1.58 14.06
CA ASN A 65 -34.50 -0.66 14.01
C ASN A 65 -33.14 -1.37 13.76
N ARG A 66 -32.48 -1.00 12.66
CA ARG A 66 -31.09 -1.38 12.35
C ARG A 66 -30.09 -0.26 12.59
N GLY A 67 -30.57 0.94 12.87
CA GLY A 67 -29.75 2.14 12.85
C GLY A 67 -30.55 3.43 12.89
N LYS A 68 -29.91 4.52 13.33
CA LYS A 68 -30.54 5.84 13.47
C LYS A 68 -29.83 6.87 12.59
N ILE A 69 -30.60 7.53 11.72
CA ILE A 69 -30.12 8.54 10.78
C ILE A 69 -30.70 9.92 11.11
N ALA A 70 -30.03 10.97 10.64
CA ALA A 70 -30.42 12.35 10.94
C ALA A 70 -30.75 13.14 9.68
N PHE A 71 -31.85 13.88 9.72
CA PHE A 71 -32.25 14.89 8.76
C PHE A 71 -32.05 16.27 9.38
N ILE A 72 -31.29 17.13 8.72
CA ILE A 72 -31.05 18.51 9.18
C ILE A 72 -31.60 19.44 8.11
N ARG A 73 -32.70 20.12 8.43
CA ARG A 73 -33.38 21.03 7.51
C ARG A 73 -32.82 22.44 7.61
N PHE A 74 -32.62 23.07 6.45
CA PHE A 74 -32.21 24.46 6.31
C PHE A 74 -33.30 25.20 5.54
N SER A 75 -34.14 25.93 6.28
CA SER A 75 -35.20 26.74 5.68
C SER A 75 -34.71 28.15 5.34
N SER A 76 -35.32 28.77 4.31
CA SER A 76 -34.99 30.13 3.86
C SER A 76 -35.12 31.18 4.95
N LYS A 77 -35.98 30.92 5.95
CA LYS A 77 -36.20 31.78 7.11
C LYS A 77 -34.94 31.98 7.96
N PHE A 78 -34.06 30.98 8.02
CA PHE A 78 -32.90 30.99 8.92
C PHE A 78 -31.57 30.76 8.21
N ASN A 79 -31.58 30.36 6.94
CA ASN A 79 -30.39 30.28 6.10
C ASN A 79 -30.66 30.89 4.72
N PRO A 80 -30.31 32.18 4.50
CA PRO A 80 -30.57 32.84 3.21
C PRO A 80 -29.64 32.35 2.10
N TYR A 81 -28.55 31.66 2.42
CA TYR A 81 -27.51 31.26 1.46
C TYR A 81 -27.70 29.85 0.90
N TRP A 82 -28.34 28.96 1.64
CA TRP A 82 -28.64 27.61 1.17
C TRP A 82 -29.90 27.04 1.81
N THR A 83 -30.81 26.55 0.97
CA THR A 83 -32.05 25.91 1.39
C THR A 83 -32.08 24.46 0.93
N GLY A 84 -32.51 23.57 1.82
CA GLY A 84 -32.53 22.14 1.55
C GLY A 84 -32.40 21.32 2.83
N THR A 85 -32.11 20.03 2.65
CA THR A 85 -31.94 19.10 3.77
C THR A 85 -30.66 18.29 3.63
N ILE A 86 -29.94 18.12 4.74
CA ILE A 86 -28.80 17.20 4.84
C ILE A 86 -29.31 15.91 5.47
N ILE A 87 -29.07 14.79 4.81
CA ILE A 87 -29.34 13.44 5.33
C ILE A 87 -28.00 12.83 5.73
N SER A 88 -27.86 12.48 7.00
CA SER A 88 -26.61 12.03 7.60
C SER A 88 -26.70 10.60 8.12
N PHE A 89 -25.73 9.78 7.73
CA PHE A 89 -25.55 8.40 8.14
C PHE A 89 -24.22 8.31 8.91
N PRO A 90 -24.23 8.30 10.25
CA PRO A 90 -23.02 8.20 11.06
C PRO A 90 -22.62 6.75 11.35
N GLY A 91 -21.31 6.49 11.43
CA GLY A 91 -20.68 5.23 11.84
C GLY A 91 -21.22 4.01 11.11
N GLN A 92 -21.71 3.04 11.88
CA GLN A 92 -22.25 1.79 11.37
C GLN A 92 -23.43 1.97 10.39
N ASN A 93 -24.19 3.06 10.51
CA ASN A 93 -25.26 3.39 9.55
C ASN A 93 -24.69 3.68 8.16
N ALA A 94 -23.54 4.37 8.10
CA ALA A 94 -22.84 4.68 6.85
C ALA A 94 -22.33 3.39 6.19
N ALA A 95 -21.68 2.54 6.98
CA ALA A 95 -21.18 1.24 6.51
C ALA A 95 -22.32 0.36 5.97
N TYR A 96 -23.46 0.31 6.67
CA TYR A 96 -24.62 -0.44 6.23
C TYR A 96 -25.25 0.15 4.96
N LEU A 97 -25.45 1.47 4.90
CA LEU A 97 -25.92 2.14 3.69
C LEU A 97 -25.00 1.85 2.50
N TYR A 98 -23.69 1.99 2.67
CA TYR A 98 -22.73 1.74 1.59
C TYR A 98 -22.79 0.29 1.09
N LYS A 99 -23.00 -0.68 1.98
CA LYS A 99 -23.23 -2.08 1.60
C LYS A 99 -24.52 -2.27 0.79
N LEU A 100 -25.56 -1.50 1.05
CA LEU A 100 -26.80 -1.50 0.25
C LEU A 100 -26.57 -0.88 -1.14
N ILE A 101 -25.82 0.22 -1.22
CA ILE A 101 -25.41 0.87 -2.47
C ILE A 101 -24.60 -0.10 -3.34
N LYS A 102 -23.61 -0.80 -2.76
CA LYS A 102 -22.83 -1.83 -3.47
C LYS A 102 -23.65 -3.00 -4.00
N LYS A 103 -24.84 -3.23 -3.43
CA LYS A 103 -25.78 -4.27 -3.86
C LYS A 103 -26.89 -3.73 -4.75
N GLU A 104 -26.78 -2.48 -5.19
CA GLU A 104 -27.75 -1.80 -6.05
C GLU A 104 -29.17 -1.79 -5.47
N LYS A 105 -29.27 -1.77 -4.12
CA LYS A 105 -30.57 -1.83 -3.43
C LYS A 105 -31.22 -0.47 -3.24
N ILE A 106 -30.51 0.62 -3.48
CA ILE A 106 -31.01 1.98 -3.28
C ILE A 106 -31.60 2.49 -4.60
N ASP A 107 -32.90 2.73 -4.61
CA ASP A 107 -33.52 3.56 -5.66
C ASP A 107 -33.12 5.02 -5.46
N TRP A 108 -32.24 5.53 -6.33
CA TRP A 108 -31.78 6.90 -6.28
C TRP A 108 -32.83 7.93 -6.70
N ASN A 109 -33.91 7.52 -7.38
CA ASN A 109 -34.95 8.44 -7.83
C ASN A 109 -35.71 9.08 -6.66
N ILE A 110 -35.70 8.46 -5.47
CA ILE A 110 -36.31 9.00 -4.26
C ILE A 110 -35.64 10.30 -3.78
N PHE A 111 -34.40 10.57 -4.20
CA PHE A 111 -33.58 11.68 -3.69
C PHE A 111 -33.46 12.88 -4.65
N ASP A 112 -34.18 12.89 -5.79
CA ASP A 112 -33.98 13.83 -6.90
C ASP A 112 -32.49 13.97 -7.31
N LEU A 113 -32.09 13.16 -8.29
CA LEU A 113 -30.73 13.10 -8.80
C LEU A 113 -30.19 14.44 -9.32
N LYS A 114 -31.04 15.42 -9.65
CA LYS A 114 -30.59 16.74 -10.14
C LYS A 114 -30.10 17.63 -9.00
N THR A 115 -30.59 17.44 -7.78
CA THR A 115 -30.35 18.34 -6.65
C THR A 115 -29.52 17.70 -5.53
N ILE A 116 -29.41 16.37 -5.51
CA ILE A 116 -28.56 15.63 -4.57
C ILE A 116 -27.06 15.82 -4.85
N LYS A 117 -26.30 16.03 -3.78
CA LYS A 117 -24.84 16.07 -3.78
C LYS A 117 -24.30 15.20 -2.66
N LEU A 118 -23.14 14.58 -2.87
CA LEU A 118 -22.40 13.90 -1.80
C LEU A 118 -21.77 14.97 -0.89
N GLY A 119 -22.33 15.16 0.31
CA GLY A 119 -21.97 16.24 1.23
C GLY A 119 -20.70 15.95 2.02
N ARG A 120 -20.65 14.76 2.63
CA ARG A 120 -19.51 14.27 3.43
C ARG A 120 -19.33 12.77 3.19
N PHE A 121 -18.08 12.35 3.16
CA PHE A 121 -17.71 10.94 3.12
C PHE A 121 -16.46 10.73 3.98
N ASP A 122 -16.56 9.85 4.97
CA ASP A 122 -15.46 9.57 5.87
C ASP A 122 -15.01 8.12 5.72
N LEU A 123 -13.69 7.95 5.71
CA LEU A 123 -13.04 6.64 5.72
C LEU A 123 -12.17 6.55 6.96
N HIS A 124 -12.15 5.39 7.61
CA HIS A 124 -11.18 5.09 8.65
C HIS A 124 -10.36 3.83 8.35
N PHE A 125 -9.16 3.79 8.91
CA PHE A 125 -8.29 2.61 8.97
C PHE A 125 -7.95 2.31 10.43
N LEU A 126 -8.13 1.06 10.84
CA LEU A 126 -7.81 0.61 12.19
C LEU A 126 -6.53 -0.23 12.18
N ARG A 127 -5.49 0.27 12.86
CA ARG A 127 -4.23 -0.44 13.10
C ARG A 127 -4.24 -1.02 14.52
N LYS A 128 -4.39 -2.34 14.66
CA LYS A 128 -4.22 -3.00 15.97
C LYS A 128 -2.78 -2.88 16.47
N LEU A 129 -2.61 -2.60 17.75
CA LEU A 129 -1.30 -2.61 18.39
C LEU A 129 -0.82 -4.05 18.59
N LYS A 130 0.46 -4.30 18.32
CA LYS A 130 1.14 -5.57 18.58
C LYS A 130 1.71 -5.58 19.99
N THR A 131 2.02 -6.75 20.55
CA THR A 131 2.70 -6.87 21.85
C THR A 131 4.08 -6.22 21.86
N THR A 132 4.69 -6.04 20.69
CA THR A 132 5.97 -5.35 20.47
C THR A 132 5.84 -3.83 20.31
N ASP A 133 4.62 -3.29 20.28
CA ASP A 133 4.40 -1.85 20.11
C ASP A 133 4.43 -1.18 21.49
N GLU A 134 5.41 -0.30 21.71
CA GLU A 134 5.60 0.38 22.99
C GLU A 134 4.73 1.64 23.12
N THR A 135 4.07 1.82 24.27
CA THR A 135 3.18 2.98 24.50
C THR A 135 3.88 4.34 24.29
N ASP A 136 5.14 4.45 24.72
CA ASP A 136 5.92 5.69 24.59
C ASP A 136 6.21 6.05 23.12
N LEU A 137 6.40 5.04 22.27
CA LEU A 137 6.61 5.23 20.84
C LEU A 137 5.33 5.70 20.12
N VAL A 138 4.14 5.35 20.62
CA VAL A 138 2.87 5.91 20.12
C VAL A 138 2.75 7.40 20.47
N LYS A 139 3.07 7.77 21.70
CA LYS A 139 3.07 9.18 22.13
C LYS A 139 4.08 10.00 21.32
N MET A 140 5.27 9.46 21.09
CA MET A 140 6.30 10.07 20.25
C MET A 140 5.80 10.26 18.82
N PHE A 141 5.19 9.23 18.22
CA PHE A 141 4.59 9.30 16.89
C PHE A 141 3.53 10.42 16.77
N MET A 142 2.65 10.57 17.77
CA MET A 142 1.63 11.62 17.79
C MET A 142 2.27 13.01 17.79
N LYS A 143 3.29 13.22 18.65
CA LYS A 143 4.02 14.49 18.77
C LYS A 143 4.80 14.83 17.49
N GLU A 144 5.50 13.86 16.91
CA GLU A 144 6.24 14.06 15.68
C GLU A 144 5.31 14.34 14.48
N SER A 145 4.17 13.65 14.41
CA SER A 145 3.15 13.90 13.38
C SER A 145 2.53 15.30 13.52
N TYR A 146 2.31 15.76 14.75
CA TYR A 146 1.87 17.12 15.04
C TYR A 146 2.89 18.15 14.49
N GLU A 147 4.17 18.02 14.84
CA GLU A 147 5.21 18.94 14.37
C GLU A 147 5.41 18.86 12.85
N TYR A 148 5.34 17.66 12.27
CA TYR A 148 5.41 17.47 10.83
C TYR A 148 4.27 18.20 10.11
N ALA A 149 3.02 18.01 10.54
CA ALA A 149 1.88 18.69 9.93
C ALA A 149 1.94 20.21 10.12
N LYS A 150 2.38 20.68 11.30
CA LYS A 150 2.61 22.10 11.58
C LYS A 150 3.68 22.70 10.66
N SER A 151 4.78 22.00 10.42
CA SER A 151 5.84 22.42 9.49
C SER A 151 5.36 22.56 8.03
N LYS A 152 4.25 21.90 7.68
CA LYS A 152 3.58 22.03 6.39
C LYS A 152 2.53 23.14 6.36
N GLY A 153 2.48 24.00 7.37
CA GLY A 153 1.55 25.12 7.48
C GLY A 153 0.11 24.71 7.82
N ARG A 154 -0.10 23.54 8.40
CA ARG A 154 -1.44 23.06 8.76
C ARG A 154 -1.82 23.45 10.18
N LYS A 155 -3.12 23.73 10.38
CA LYS A 155 -3.71 23.81 11.72
C LYS A 155 -3.67 22.43 12.36
N VAL A 156 -3.18 22.32 13.59
CA VAL A 156 -3.01 21.05 14.29
C VAL A 156 -3.40 21.21 15.75
N GLU A 157 -4.01 20.17 16.31
CA GLU A 157 -4.40 20.10 17.72
C GLU A 157 -4.08 18.70 18.24
N LEU A 158 -3.46 18.61 19.41
CA LEU A 158 -3.20 17.35 20.09
C LEU A 158 -3.90 17.39 21.45
N GLU A 159 -4.88 16.52 21.63
CA GLU A 159 -5.64 16.39 22.88
C GLU A 159 -5.23 15.11 23.60
N ASP A 160 -5.07 15.20 24.92
CA ASP A 160 -4.88 14.06 25.79
C ASP A 160 -6.14 13.90 26.65
N ASN A 161 -6.77 12.73 26.61
CA ASN A 161 -7.94 12.43 27.41
C ASN A 161 -7.80 11.05 28.08
N LYS A 162 -8.68 10.75 29.04
CA LYS A 162 -8.64 9.49 29.81
C LYS A 162 -8.74 8.21 28.95
N ILE A 163 -9.22 8.33 27.71
CA ILE A 163 -9.43 7.22 26.76
C ILE A 163 -8.25 7.08 25.79
N GLY A 164 -7.44 8.13 25.65
CA GLY A 164 -6.18 8.18 24.91
C GLY A 164 -5.96 9.52 24.20
N ASN A 165 -4.97 9.55 23.30
CA ASN A 165 -4.60 10.77 22.57
C ASN A 165 -5.38 10.94 21.27
N ILE A 166 -5.69 12.18 20.92
CA ILE A 166 -6.33 12.53 19.64
C ILE A 166 -5.50 13.60 18.94
N LEU A 167 -4.92 13.25 17.80
CA LEU A 167 -4.30 14.21 16.88
C LEU A 167 -5.31 14.64 15.83
N ARG A 168 -5.56 15.95 15.72
CA ARG A 168 -6.42 16.57 14.71
C ARG A 168 -5.55 17.41 13.78
N ILE A 169 -5.78 17.29 12.48
CA ILE A 169 -5.06 18.05 11.45
C ILE A 169 -6.07 18.69 10.51
N ASN A 170 -5.83 19.97 10.21
CA ASN A 170 -6.72 20.93 9.55
C ASN A 170 -7.93 21.35 10.40
N ASP A 171 -8.72 22.27 9.87
CA ASP A 171 -9.98 22.70 10.46
C ASP A 171 -11.14 21.81 10.00
N ARG A 172 -12.16 21.62 10.85
CA ARG A 172 -13.35 20.82 10.52
C ARG A 172 -14.19 21.43 9.38
N LYS A 173 -14.04 22.74 9.13
CA LYS A 173 -14.65 23.44 7.97
C LYS A 173 -13.91 23.18 6.66
N SER A 174 -12.68 22.67 6.71
CA SER A 174 -11.89 22.39 5.51
C SER A 174 -12.44 21.17 4.74
N SER A 175 -12.10 21.08 3.46
CA SER A 175 -12.51 19.96 2.60
C SER A 175 -11.89 18.61 3.01
N ASN A 176 -10.81 18.61 3.81
CA ASN A 176 -10.17 17.39 4.30
C ASN A 176 -9.75 17.61 5.75
N TYR A 177 -10.33 16.84 6.67
CA TYR A 177 -10.04 16.88 8.09
C TYR A 177 -9.55 15.51 8.56
N TYR A 178 -8.40 15.47 9.23
CA TYR A 178 -7.75 14.22 9.62
C TYR A 178 -7.80 14.05 11.12
N ARG A 179 -8.02 12.82 11.56
CA ARG A 179 -7.92 12.43 12.95
C ARG A 179 -7.08 11.18 13.10
N VAL A 180 -6.26 11.14 14.14
CA VAL A 180 -5.61 9.92 14.61
C VAL A 180 -5.96 9.74 16.07
N TYR A 181 -6.67 8.66 16.37
CA TYR A 181 -7.02 8.29 17.73
C TYR A 181 -6.06 7.22 18.21
N SER A 182 -5.48 7.41 19.39
CA SER A 182 -4.79 6.36 20.14
C SER A 182 -5.75 5.81 21.19
N LYS A 183 -5.97 4.50 21.18
CA LYS A 183 -6.65 3.75 22.25
C LYS A 183 -5.74 2.60 22.67
N ASN A 184 -6.03 2.00 23.82
CA ASN A 184 -5.19 0.95 24.43
C ASN A 184 -4.84 -0.22 23.50
N THR A 185 -5.68 -0.54 22.52
CA THR A 185 -5.49 -1.73 21.66
C THR A 185 -5.32 -1.40 20.18
N PHE A 186 -5.49 -0.13 19.77
CA PHE A 186 -5.38 0.25 18.36
C PHE A 186 -5.14 1.76 18.15
N LEU A 187 -4.62 2.07 16.96
CA LEU A 187 -4.65 3.40 16.37
C LEU A 187 -5.73 3.45 15.27
N GLU A 188 -6.50 4.52 15.24
CA GLU A 188 -7.54 4.73 14.23
C GLU A 188 -7.23 6.01 13.44
N PHE A 189 -7.12 5.86 12.12
CA PHE A 189 -6.81 6.94 11.19
C PHE A 189 -8.06 7.26 10.40
N GLU A 190 -8.71 8.38 10.70
CA GLU A 190 -9.93 8.84 10.03
C GLU A 190 -9.70 10.07 9.12
N LEU A 191 -10.12 9.95 7.87
CA LEU A 191 -10.14 11.05 6.90
C LEU A 191 -11.60 11.43 6.59
N GLU A 192 -11.96 12.63 7.02
CA GLU A 192 -13.23 13.28 6.69
C GLU A 192 -13.08 14.15 5.44
N MET A 193 -13.88 13.87 4.40
CA MET A 193 -13.88 14.59 3.14
C MET A 193 -15.20 15.31 2.91
N LYS A 194 -15.13 16.56 2.44
CA LYS A 194 -16.29 17.42 2.15
C LYS A 194 -16.08 18.25 0.88
N ASN A 195 -17.16 18.81 0.37
CA ASN A 195 -17.15 19.87 -0.64
C ASN A 195 -16.24 19.53 -1.85
N ASP A 196 -15.23 20.36 -2.11
CA ASP A 196 -14.32 20.22 -3.25
C ASP A 196 -13.57 18.89 -3.28
N ALA A 197 -13.36 18.24 -2.13
CA ALA A 197 -12.72 16.92 -2.09
C ALA A 197 -13.60 15.83 -2.73
N LEU A 198 -14.92 16.03 -2.76
CA LEU A 198 -15.91 15.08 -3.28
C LEU A 198 -16.44 15.48 -4.66
N LYS A 199 -16.33 16.77 -5.05
CA LYS A 199 -16.87 17.29 -6.33
C LYS A 199 -16.45 16.49 -7.56
N SER A 200 -15.18 16.08 -7.64
CA SER A 200 -14.63 15.37 -8.80
C SER A 200 -14.95 13.88 -8.84
N ILE A 201 -15.51 13.31 -7.77
CA ILE A 201 -15.79 11.87 -7.65
C ILE A 201 -17.27 11.55 -7.42
N GLN A 202 -18.09 12.55 -7.09
CA GLN A 202 -19.52 12.33 -6.82
C GLN A 202 -20.27 11.77 -8.03
N SER A 203 -19.91 12.17 -9.27
CA SER A 203 -20.56 11.64 -10.48
C SER A 203 -20.35 10.14 -10.61
N ILE A 204 -19.16 9.65 -10.27
CA ILE A 204 -18.79 8.23 -10.27
C ILE A 204 -19.58 7.46 -9.21
N PHE A 205 -19.81 8.10 -8.05
CA PHE A 205 -20.61 7.53 -6.98
C PHE A 205 -22.07 7.32 -7.41
N PHE A 206 -22.70 8.32 -8.03
CA PHE A 206 -24.09 8.23 -8.47
C PHE A 206 -24.30 7.44 -9.78
N SER A 207 -23.25 7.28 -10.61
CA SER A 207 -23.32 6.43 -11.81
C SER A 207 -23.17 4.94 -11.52
N ASN A 208 -23.13 4.54 -10.24
CA ASN A 208 -22.91 3.18 -9.79
C ASN A 208 -21.55 2.57 -10.24
N SER A 209 -20.59 3.42 -10.61
CA SER A 209 -19.22 3.02 -10.98
C SER A 209 -18.36 2.82 -9.73
N LEU A 210 -18.84 2.02 -8.77
CA LEU A 210 -18.28 1.96 -7.41
C LEU A 210 -16.86 1.42 -7.34
N ILE A 211 -16.45 0.56 -8.28
CA ILE A 211 -15.06 0.07 -8.36
C ILE A 211 -14.10 1.24 -8.60
N GLU A 212 -14.43 2.12 -9.56
CA GLU A 212 -13.62 3.31 -9.85
C GLU A 212 -13.66 4.30 -8.68
N PHE A 213 -14.83 4.47 -8.05
CA PHE A 213 -14.99 5.32 -6.87
C PHE A 213 -14.09 4.84 -5.72
N GLU A 214 -14.14 3.55 -5.37
CA GLU A 214 -13.32 2.96 -4.31
C GLU A 214 -11.83 3.09 -4.63
N GLU A 215 -11.41 2.89 -5.89
CA GLU A 215 -10.01 3.06 -6.28
C GLU A 215 -9.53 4.50 -6.06
N LYS A 216 -10.29 5.50 -6.56
CA LYS A 216 -9.93 6.91 -6.41
C LYS A 216 -9.89 7.34 -4.95
N MET A 217 -10.89 6.92 -4.17
CA MET A 217 -10.99 7.23 -2.74
C MET A 217 -9.88 6.57 -1.93
N THR A 218 -9.58 5.31 -2.20
CA THR A 218 -8.50 4.57 -1.53
C THR A 218 -7.14 5.20 -1.79
N ARG A 219 -6.83 5.55 -3.05
CA ARG A 219 -5.59 6.29 -3.38
C ARG A 219 -5.52 7.62 -2.67
N ASN A 220 -6.62 8.39 -2.69
CA ASN A 220 -6.67 9.68 -2.04
C ASN A 220 -6.41 9.53 -0.53
N PHE A 221 -7.04 8.57 0.14
CA PHE A 221 -6.83 8.31 1.57
C PHE A 221 -5.35 8.13 1.91
N TYR A 222 -4.67 7.17 1.28
CA TYR A 222 -3.25 6.91 1.56
C TYR A 222 -2.35 8.10 1.19
N ARG A 223 -2.57 8.72 0.03
CA ARG A 223 -1.78 9.87 -0.43
C ARG A 223 -1.92 11.06 0.52
N ARG A 224 -3.13 11.28 1.04
CA ARG A 224 -3.41 12.38 1.96
C ARG A 224 -2.74 12.14 3.30
N TYR A 225 -2.87 10.94 3.87
CA TYR A 225 -2.18 10.57 5.12
C TYR A 225 -0.67 10.61 5.02
N LYS A 226 -0.10 10.16 3.89
CA LYS A 226 1.34 10.31 3.61
C LYS A 226 1.84 11.75 3.85
N ASN A 227 1.04 12.74 3.48
CA ASN A 227 1.38 14.15 3.62
C ASN A 227 0.93 14.76 4.96
N SER A 228 0.33 13.97 5.86
CA SER A 228 -0.23 14.43 7.13
C SER A 228 0.53 13.95 8.36
N VAL A 229 1.18 12.79 8.31
CA VAL A 229 1.82 12.16 9.48
C VAL A 229 3.23 11.70 9.15
N VAL A 230 4.05 11.45 10.17
CA VAL A 230 5.39 10.88 9.97
C VAL A 230 5.34 9.40 9.60
N LEU A 231 6.27 8.95 8.77
CA LEU A 231 6.28 7.60 8.21
C LEU A 231 7.36 6.67 8.78
N HIS A 232 8.18 7.12 9.73
CA HIS A 232 9.40 6.40 10.11
C HIS A 232 9.25 5.53 11.38
N ASN A 233 8.02 5.27 11.82
CA ASN A 233 7.70 4.48 13.01
C ASN A 233 6.71 3.35 12.63
N TYR A 234 6.70 2.26 13.40
CA TYR A 234 5.75 1.16 13.24
C TYR A 234 4.28 1.61 13.21
N CYS A 235 3.91 2.75 13.81
CA CYS A 235 2.54 3.29 13.78
C CYS A 235 1.99 3.52 12.36
N THR A 236 2.89 3.67 11.38
CA THR A 236 2.57 3.88 9.96
C THR A 236 3.14 2.80 9.04
N ASP A 237 3.46 1.62 9.60
CA ASP A 237 3.92 0.43 8.84
C ASP A 237 2.94 0.03 7.71
N TRP A 238 1.65 -0.01 8.03
CA TRP A 238 0.56 -0.29 7.09
C TRP A 238 0.48 0.74 5.97
N LEU A 239 0.70 2.02 6.29
CA LEU A 239 0.63 3.11 5.33
C LEU A 239 1.79 2.99 4.36
N LEU A 240 3.01 2.79 4.84
CA LEU A 240 4.18 2.57 4.00
C LEU A 240 4.04 1.36 3.08
N ASP A 241 3.61 0.21 3.61
CA ASP A 241 3.39 -1.00 2.80
C ASP A 241 2.41 -0.70 1.64
N LYS A 242 1.34 0.03 1.91
CA LYS A 242 0.36 0.43 0.88
C LYS A 242 0.93 1.44 -0.11
N LEU A 243 1.63 2.48 0.35
CA LEU A 243 2.22 3.51 -0.51
C LEU A 243 3.24 2.90 -1.48
N ARG A 244 4.12 2.00 -0.98
CA ARG A 244 5.05 1.24 -1.81
C ARG A 244 4.27 0.48 -2.90
N LYS A 245 3.21 -0.26 -2.54
CA LYS A 245 2.40 -1.04 -3.49
C LYS A 245 1.74 -0.18 -4.57
N LEU A 246 1.38 1.06 -4.23
CA LEU A 246 0.81 2.02 -5.19
C LEU A 246 1.86 2.60 -6.14
N GLN A 247 3.10 2.83 -5.69
CA GLN A 247 4.21 3.31 -6.52
C GLN A 247 4.50 2.36 -7.70
N LYS A 248 4.36 1.04 -7.49
CA LYS A 248 4.57 -0.01 -8.51
C LYS A 248 3.78 0.24 -9.80
N ARG A 249 2.65 0.96 -9.76
CA ARG A 249 1.81 1.18 -10.95
C ARG A 249 2.38 2.19 -11.95
N GLN A 250 3.36 3.03 -11.57
CA GLN A 250 3.86 4.10 -12.45
C GLN A 250 5.15 3.74 -13.21
N ASN A 251 5.97 2.78 -12.74
CA ASN A 251 7.27 2.42 -13.35
C ASN A 251 7.40 0.91 -13.58
N VAL A 252 6.79 0.41 -14.66
CA VAL A 252 6.65 -1.03 -14.95
C VAL A 252 7.98 -1.67 -15.42
N ASP A 253 8.93 -0.88 -15.90
CA ASP A 253 10.09 -1.44 -16.58
C ASP A 253 11.23 -1.88 -15.65
N ASN A 254 11.32 -1.40 -14.41
CA ASN A 254 12.55 -1.51 -13.58
C ASN A 254 12.36 -2.12 -12.17
N TYR A 255 11.33 -2.93 -11.92
CA TYR A 255 11.18 -3.54 -10.58
C TYR A 255 11.81 -4.93 -10.49
N LEU A 256 12.46 -5.21 -9.35
CA LEU A 256 12.82 -6.56 -8.91
C LEU A 256 11.92 -6.93 -7.73
N LEU A 257 11.34 -8.13 -7.75
CA LEU A 257 10.54 -8.65 -6.65
C LEU A 257 11.44 -9.11 -5.49
N THR A 258 11.90 -8.16 -4.67
CA THR A 258 12.79 -8.41 -3.53
C THR A 258 12.10 -9.03 -2.32
N SER A 259 10.77 -9.12 -2.34
CA SER A 259 9.92 -9.70 -1.30
C SER A 259 10.40 -11.08 -0.85
N TYR A 260 10.89 -11.84 -1.82
CA TYR A 260 11.36 -13.20 -1.65
C TYR A 260 12.70 -13.28 -0.92
N LEU A 261 13.42 -12.18 -0.73
CA LEU A 261 14.71 -12.15 -0.02
C LEU A 261 14.57 -12.13 1.50
N LEU A 262 13.35 -11.92 2.03
CA LEU A 262 13.09 -11.96 3.46
C LEU A 262 13.39 -13.36 4.01
N ASN A 263 14.27 -13.43 5.02
CA ASN A 263 14.61 -14.66 5.75
C ASN A 263 15.30 -15.77 4.92
N ILE A 264 15.86 -15.45 3.76
CA ILE A 264 16.64 -16.42 2.97
C ILE A 264 18.15 -16.27 3.24
N GLU A 265 18.74 -17.33 3.75
CA GLU A 265 20.20 -17.49 3.81
C GLU A 265 20.73 -17.95 2.45
N LEU A 266 21.60 -17.13 1.85
CA LEU A 266 22.29 -17.47 0.60
C LEU A 266 23.78 -17.60 0.94
N ARG A 267 24.24 -18.83 1.11
CA ARG A 267 25.57 -19.18 1.65
C ARG A 267 26.62 -19.29 0.55
N SER A 268 26.22 -19.69 -0.66
CA SER A 268 27.13 -19.85 -1.81
C SER A 268 26.88 -18.84 -2.93
N PHE A 269 27.88 -18.64 -3.79
CA PHE A 269 27.71 -17.83 -5.00
C PHE A 269 26.65 -18.42 -5.95
N ALA A 270 26.60 -19.75 -6.07
CA ALA A 270 25.65 -20.43 -6.95
C ALA A 270 24.20 -20.21 -6.47
N GLU A 271 23.96 -20.23 -5.16
CA GLU A 271 22.66 -19.88 -4.57
C GLU A 271 22.29 -18.42 -4.84
N LYS A 272 23.24 -17.48 -4.65
CA LYS A 272 23.02 -16.06 -4.94
C LYS A 272 22.69 -15.83 -6.42
N GLU A 273 23.42 -16.47 -7.33
CA GLU A 273 23.19 -16.37 -8.78
C GLU A 273 21.83 -16.97 -9.16
N ARG A 274 21.51 -18.17 -8.68
CA ARG A 274 20.22 -18.84 -8.92
C ARG A 274 19.06 -18.00 -8.40
N PHE A 275 19.17 -17.48 -7.18
CA PHE A 275 18.12 -16.70 -6.56
C PHE A 275 17.94 -15.32 -7.23
N PHE A 276 19.04 -14.67 -7.62
CA PHE A 276 18.97 -13.43 -8.39
C PHE A 276 18.23 -13.64 -9.72
N HIS A 277 18.52 -14.73 -10.41
CA HIS A 277 17.78 -15.08 -11.63
C HIS A 277 16.31 -15.40 -11.36
N PHE A 278 15.99 -15.99 -10.21
CA PHE A 278 14.61 -16.23 -9.81
C PHE A 278 13.84 -14.92 -9.60
N ILE A 279 14.39 -13.93 -8.91
CA ILE A 279 13.71 -12.62 -8.75
C ILE A 279 13.61 -11.84 -10.07
N GLN A 280 14.62 -11.95 -10.96
CA GLN A 280 14.52 -11.42 -12.32
C GLN A 280 13.39 -12.10 -13.10
N PHE A 281 13.30 -13.42 -13.01
CA PHE A 281 12.27 -14.21 -13.66
C PHE A 281 10.88 -13.82 -13.20
N LEU A 282 10.65 -13.76 -11.88
CA LEU A 282 9.37 -13.33 -11.32
C LEU A 282 8.99 -11.92 -11.78
N SER A 283 9.97 -11.03 -11.95
CA SER A 283 9.71 -9.66 -12.41
C SER A 283 9.38 -9.62 -13.90
N PHE A 284 10.06 -10.43 -14.71
CA PHE A 284 9.82 -10.56 -16.15
C PHE A 284 8.42 -11.11 -16.46
N ILE A 285 7.99 -12.18 -15.80
CA ILE A 285 6.71 -12.84 -16.10
C ILE A 285 5.49 -11.96 -15.81
N GLN A 286 5.64 -10.93 -14.98
CA GLN A 286 4.56 -9.99 -14.67
C GLN A 286 4.18 -9.12 -15.87
N ASN A 287 5.11 -8.92 -16.79
CA ASN A 287 4.92 -8.18 -18.02
C ASN A 287 4.49 -9.09 -19.19
N CYS A 288 4.38 -10.40 -18.95
CA CYS A 288 3.94 -11.37 -19.95
C CYS A 288 2.42 -11.46 -19.99
N LYS A 289 1.88 -11.83 -21.16
CA LYS A 289 0.46 -12.22 -21.26
C LYS A 289 0.23 -13.48 -20.43
N ARG A 290 -0.87 -13.48 -19.68
CA ARG A 290 -1.27 -14.60 -18.81
C ARG A 290 -2.66 -15.10 -19.17
N SER A 291 -2.83 -16.41 -19.09
CA SER A 291 -4.12 -17.09 -19.23
C SER A 291 -4.58 -17.57 -17.85
N LYS A 292 -5.83 -17.31 -17.50
CA LYS A 292 -6.45 -17.90 -16.31
C LYS A 292 -6.92 -19.30 -16.68
N LEU A 293 -6.39 -20.32 -16.02
CA LEU A 293 -6.94 -21.66 -16.10
C LEU A 293 -8.20 -21.69 -15.24
N LYS A 294 -9.36 -21.97 -15.86
CA LYS A 294 -10.62 -22.19 -15.13
C LYS A 294 -10.38 -23.35 -14.14
N ASP A 295 -10.91 -23.20 -12.93
CA ASP A 295 -10.86 -24.21 -11.85
C ASP A 295 -9.49 -24.41 -11.16
N ARG A 296 -8.46 -23.62 -11.49
CA ARG A 296 -7.17 -23.63 -10.77
C ARG A 296 -6.80 -22.26 -10.22
N GLU A 297 -6.21 -22.23 -9.02
CA GLU A 297 -5.61 -21.02 -8.42
C GLU A 297 -4.21 -20.73 -9.02
N VAL A 298 -4.12 -20.78 -10.35
CA VAL A 298 -2.88 -20.70 -11.13
C VAL A 298 -3.06 -19.77 -12.33
N TYR A 299 -1.99 -19.06 -12.71
CA TYR A 299 -1.86 -18.39 -14.01
C TYR A 299 -0.92 -19.19 -14.89
N GLN A 300 -1.29 -19.36 -16.17
CA GLN A 300 -0.39 -19.88 -17.18
C GLN A 300 0.26 -18.74 -17.94
N ILE A 301 1.57 -18.84 -18.14
CA ILE A 301 2.38 -17.82 -18.80
C ILE A 301 3.25 -18.52 -19.85
N VAL A 302 3.21 -18.01 -21.08
CA VAL A 302 3.95 -18.54 -22.21
C VAL A 302 4.83 -17.45 -22.78
N PHE A 303 6.13 -17.72 -22.93
CA PHE A 303 7.07 -16.75 -23.47
C PHE A 303 8.26 -17.42 -24.19
N PRO A 304 8.79 -16.80 -25.26
CA PRO A 304 10.07 -17.16 -25.85
C PRO A 304 11.25 -16.95 -24.88
N VAL A 305 12.18 -17.91 -24.79
CA VAL A 305 13.38 -17.80 -23.92
C VAL A 305 14.23 -16.57 -24.27
N ILE A 306 14.19 -16.14 -25.54
CA ILE A 306 14.92 -14.97 -26.02
C ILE A 306 14.48 -13.68 -25.34
N ASP A 307 13.20 -13.57 -24.98
CA ASP A 307 12.66 -12.36 -24.35
C ASP A 307 13.17 -12.24 -22.91
N PHE A 308 13.26 -13.35 -22.19
CA PHE A 308 13.86 -13.38 -20.86
C PHE A 308 15.38 -13.11 -20.90
N LEU A 309 16.09 -13.66 -21.89
CA LEU A 309 17.53 -13.35 -22.09
C LEU A 309 17.75 -11.85 -22.25
N ARG A 310 16.97 -11.21 -23.13
CA ARG A 310 17.01 -9.76 -23.35
C ARG A 310 16.69 -8.99 -22.06
N PHE A 311 15.64 -9.39 -21.34
CA PHE A 311 15.29 -8.77 -20.05
C PHE A 311 16.42 -8.88 -19.01
N SER A 312 17.13 -10.01 -18.99
CA SER A 312 18.25 -10.26 -18.08
C SER A 312 19.57 -9.57 -18.51
N GLY A 313 19.56 -8.84 -19.63
CA GLY A 313 20.74 -8.16 -20.18
C GLY A 313 21.80 -9.11 -20.74
N ARG A 314 21.40 -10.30 -21.21
CA ARG A 314 22.30 -11.30 -21.79
C ARG A 314 22.16 -11.33 -23.30
N ASP A 315 23.25 -11.65 -24.01
CA ASP A 315 23.25 -11.80 -25.46
C ASP A 315 22.34 -12.96 -25.91
N GLU A 316 21.25 -12.62 -26.59
CA GLU A 316 20.30 -13.57 -27.17
C GLU A 316 20.88 -14.49 -28.25
N LYS A 317 21.95 -14.06 -28.93
CA LYS A 317 22.59 -14.82 -30.02
C LYS A 317 23.52 -15.90 -29.47
N SER A 318 24.00 -15.74 -28.24
CA SER A 318 24.90 -16.70 -27.60
C SER A 318 24.21 -18.02 -27.25
N HIS A 319 24.62 -19.10 -27.91
CA HIS A 319 24.16 -20.46 -27.60
C HIS A 319 24.49 -20.85 -26.15
N TYR A 320 25.67 -20.45 -25.65
CA TYR A 320 26.10 -20.71 -24.28
C TYR A 320 25.19 -20.03 -23.25
N GLN A 321 24.91 -18.73 -23.42
CA GLN A 321 24.03 -17.99 -22.51
C GLN A 321 22.61 -18.57 -22.51
N ARG A 322 22.10 -18.95 -23.69
CA ARG A 322 20.80 -19.61 -23.82
C ARG A 322 20.75 -20.93 -23.07
N THR A 323 21.77 -21.77 -23.22
CA THR A 323 21.87 -23.05 -22.51
C THR A 323 21.95 -22.84 -20.99
N LYS A 324 22.72 -21.84 -20.53
CA LYS A 324 22.83 -21.52 -19.10
C LYS A 324 21.47 -21.09 -18.52
N ILE A 325 20.75 -20.20 -19.20
CA ILE A 325 19.43 -19.72 -18.74
C ILE A 325 18.39 -20.84 -18.73
N LEU A 326 18.39 -21.73 -19.72
CA LEU A 326 17.49 -22.89 -19.71
C LEU A 326 17.71 -23.76 -18.47
N LYS A 327 18.98 -24.06 -18.12
CA LYS A 327 19.31 -24.80 -16.89
C LYS A 327 18.87 -24.06 -15.63
N ILE A 328 19.01 -22.74 -15.59
CA ILE A 328 18.54 -21.92 -14.47
C ILE A 328 17.01 -21.98 -14.34
N ILE A 329 16.27 -21.82 -15.43
CA ILE A 329 14.80 -21.89 -15.43
C ILE A 329 14.34 -23.28 -14.95
N GLN A 330 14.97 -24.35 -15.45
CA GLN A 330 14.71 -25.71 -14.98
C GLN A 330 14.96 -25.85 -13.48
N SER A 331 16.02 -25.23 -12.96
CA SER A 331 16.33 -25.27 -11.52
C SER A 331 15.25 -24.62 -10.65
N PHE A 332 14.34 -23.78 -11.19
CA PHE A 332 13.28 -23.19 -10.37
C PHE A 332 12.27 -24.22 -9.83
N GLN A 333 12.17 -25.39 -10.46
CA GLN A 333 11.34 -26.51 -9.97
C GLN A 333 11.85 -27.10 -8.65
N THR A 334 13.14 -26.93 -8.34
CA THR A 334 13.77 -27.42 -7.11
C THR A 334 13.91 -26.33 -6.05
N LEU A 335 13.15 -25.24 -6.16
CA LEU A 335 13.08 -24.23 -5.10
C LEU A 335 12.13 -24.73 -4.01
N ASP A 336 12.51 -24.53 -2.77
CA ASP A 336 11.64 -24.83 -1.63
C ASP A 336 10.34 -24.03 -1.74
N PRO A 337 9.20 -24.57 -1.27
CA PRO A 337 7.95 -23.84 -1.20
C PRO A 337 8.14 -22.54 -0.40
N ILE A 338 7.93 -21.39 -1.05
CA ILE A 338 8.11 -20.08 -0.41
C ILE A 338 6.86 -19.65 0.38
N LEU A 339 5.67 -20.15 0.00
CA LEU A 339 4.41 -19.82 0.66
C LEU A 339 3.88 -21.03 1.42
N GLU A 340 4.28 -21.15 2.68
CA GLU A 340 3.55 -21.95 3.66
C GLU A 340 2.60 -21.04 4.42
N LYS A 341 1.30 -21.29 4.32
CA LYS A 341 0.30 -20.65 5.19
C LYS A 341 -0.11 -21.66 6.24
N LEU A 342 0.51 -21.55 7.41
CA LEU A 342 0.04 -22.20 8.64
C LEU A 342 -1.01 -21.27 9.28
N SER A 343 -2.24 -21.75 9.39
CA SER A 343 -3.25 -21.16 10.27
C SER A 343 -3.67 -22.19 11.31
N LYS A 344 -4.35 -21.76 12.38
CA LYS A 344 -4.81 -22.67 13.45
C LYS A 344 -5.68 -23.82 12.93
N ASP A 345 -6.39 -23.60 11.81
CA ASP A 345 -7.38 -24.53 11.29
C ASP A 345 -7.01 -25.13 9.92
N CYS A 346 -5.90 -24.70 9.30
CA CYS A 346 -5.43 -25.31 8.04
C CYS A 346 -3.94 -25.13 7.78
N PHE A 347 -3.31 -26.19 7.24
CA PHE A 347 -1.99 -26.17 6.64
C PHE A 347 -2.14 -26.16 5.11
N ARG A 348 -1.47 -25.21 4.45
CA ARG A 348 -1.34 -25.19 2.99
C ARG A 348 0.10 -24.90 2.60
N SER A 349 0.74 -25.88 1.98
CA SER A 349 1.96 -25.70 1.21
C SER A 349 1.61 -25.57 -0.27
N SER A 350 2.36 -24.77 -1.03
CA SER A 350 2.14 -24.58 -2.46
C SER A 350 3.46 -24.57 -3.21
N VAL A 351 3.59 -25.47 -4.18
CA VAL A 351 4.68 -25.46 -5.15
C VAL A 351 4.56 -24.19 -5.99
N LEU A 352 5.64 -23.42 -6.13
CA LEU A 352 5.60 -22.12 -6.82
C LEU A 352 5.16 -22.25 -8.28
N PHE A 353 5.75 -23.24 -8.95
CA PHE A 353 5.51 -23.53 -10.36
C PHE A 353 4.97 -24.96 -10.51
N PRO A 354 3.65 -25.17 -10.42
CA PRO A 354 3.06 -26.51 -10.55
C PRO A 354 3.46 -27.24 -11.83
N THR A 355 3.64 -26.51 -12.94
CA THR A 355 4.17 -27.07 -14.18
C THR A 355 5.17 -26.12 -14.82
N LEU A 356 6.25 -26.68 -15.37
CA LEU A 356 7.21 -25.97 -16.20
C LEU A 356 7.54 -26.83 -17.43
N GLN A 357 7.19 -26.34 -18.61
CA GLN A 357 7.47 -27.00 -19.88
C GLN A 357 8.38 -26.10 -20.72
N ILE A 358 9.39 -26.71 -21.33
CA ILE A 358 10.35 -26.04 -22.21
C ILE A 358 10.43 -26.85 -23.50
N GLU A 359 10.08 -26.23 -24.63
CA GLU A 359 10.04 -26.91 -25.91
C GLU A 359 10.42 -26.00 -27.07
N LYS A 360 10.83 -26.58 -28.20
CA LYS A 360 11.07 -25.82 -29.43
C LYS A 360 9.76 -25.72 -30.22
N LYS A 361 9.29 -24.49 -30.48
CA LYS A 361 8.09 -24.23 -31.29
C LYS A 361 8.39 -23.47 -32.57
N GLY A 362 7.47 -23.62 -33.53
CA GLY A 362 7.43 -22.87 -34.78
C GLY A 362 8.49 -23.27 -35.80
N LYS A 363 8.40 -22.68 -36.99
CA LYS A 363 9.30 -22.99 -38.14
C LYS A 363 10.78 -22.76 -37.81
N ARG A 364 11.08 -21.77 -36.96
CA ARG A 364 12.45 -21.42 -36.53
C ARG A 364 12.95 -22.24 -35.32
N LYS A 365 12.18 -23.23 -34.85
CA LYS A 365 12.52 -24.10 -33.70
C LYS A 365 13.01 -23.31 -32.47
N THR A 366 12.29 -22.24 -32.12
CA THR A 366 12.63 -21.36 -31.00
C THR A 366 12.23 -21.99 -29.67
N TRP A 367 13.10 -21.91 -28.66
CA TRP A 367 12.77 -22.34 -27.31
C TRP A 367 11.69 -21.44 -26.69
N VAL A 368 10.60 -22.07 -26.26
CA VAL A 368 9.45 -21.45 -25.61
C VAL A 368 9.28 -22.12 -24.25
N VAL A 369 9.02 -21.30 -23.23
CA VAL A 369 8.68 -21.75 -21.88
C VAL A 369 7.19 -21.56 -21.68
N THR A 370 6.54 -22.60 -21.15
CA THR A 370 5.19 -22.54 -20.59
C THR A 370 5.30 -22.83 -19.11
N VAL A 371 4.90 -21.88 -18.28
CA VAL A 371 4.95 -22.01 -16.82
C VAL A 371 3.58 -21.75 -16.24
N ASP A 372 3.17 -22.63 -15.34
CA ASP A 372 2.04 -22.42 -14.46
C ASP A 372 2.58 -21.87 -13.15
N ILE A 373 2.03 -20.75 -12.66
CA ILE A 373 2.43 -20.12 -11.40
C ILE A 373 1.20 -19.92 -10.51
N VAL A 374 1.32 -20.27 -9.23
CA VAL A 374 0.24 -20.08 -8.26
C VAL A 374 -0.14 -18.59 -8.18
N LYS A 375 -1.45 -18.27 -8.25
CA LYS A 375 -1.97 -16.90 -8.24
C LYS A 375 -1.45 -16.10 -7.05
N GLY A 376 -1.37 -16.72 -5.87
CA GLY A 376 -0.84 -16.09 -4.66
C GLY A 376 0.62 -15.63 -4.81
N VAL A 377 1.48 -16.46 -5.43
CA VAL A 377 2.88 -16.12 -5.73
C VAL A 377 2.93 -15.02 -6.79
N TYR A 378 2.19 -15.18 -7.89
CA TYR A 378 2.16 -14.17 -8.96
C TYR A 378 1.65 -12.81 -8.46
N SER A 379 0.65 -12.80 -7.59
CA SER A 379 0.08 -11.58 -7.02
C SER A 379 0.85 -11.07 -5.80
N TYR A 380 1.90 -11.77 -5.35
CA TYR A 380 2.74 -11.32 -4.25
C TYR A 380 3.65 -10.21 -4.73
N THR A 381 3.40 -8.99 -4.25
CA THR A 381 4.15 -7.80 -4.66
C THR A 381 4.61 -7.04 -3.43
N TYR A 382 5.92 -7.05 -3.18
CA TYR A 382 6.57 -6.11 -2.28
C TYR A 382 7.44 -5.14 -3.12
N PRO A 383 7.36 -3.82 -2.88
CA PRO A 383 7.22 -2.90 -3.99
C PRO A 383 8.43 -1.96 -4.13
N PHE A 384 9.61 -2.44 -3.79
CA PHE A 384 10.81 -1.64 -3.99
C PHE A 384 11.17 -1.63 -5.47
N VAL A 385 11.05 -0.45 -6.08
CA VAL A 385 11.60 -0.19 -7.41
C VAL A 385 13.07 0.14 -7.23
N PHE A 386 13.92 -0.38 -8.11
CA PHE A 386 15.35 -0.10 -8.09
C PHE A 386 15.78 0.56 -9.40
N PRO A 387 16.93 1.26 -9.42
CA PRO A 387 17.55 1.67 -10.66
C PRO A 387 17.75 0.47 -11.61
N ALA A 388 17.70 0.71 -12.92
CA ALA A 388 17.89 -0.33 -13.94
C ALA A 388 19.22 -1.10 -13.77
N SER A 389 20.24 -0.46 -13.17
CA SER A 389 21.52 -1.08 -12.86
C SER A 389 21.42 -2.30 -11.94
N PHE A 390 20.41 -2.35 -11.05
CA PHE A 390 20.18 -3.47 -10.14
C PHE A 390 19.56 -4.67 -10.86
N ARG A 391 18.97 -4.48 -12.05
CA ARG A 391 18.38 -5.58 -12.82
C ARG A 391 19.42 -6.59 -13.28
N THR A 392 20.65 -6.16 -13.56
CA THR A 392 21.73 -7.03 -14.07
C THR A 392 22.92 -7.00 -13.11
N TYR A 393 23.92 -7.87 -13.33
CA TYR A 393 25.19 -7.79 -12.61
C TYR A 393 26.36 -7.99 -13.56
N GLN A 394 27.49 -7.32 -13.27
CA GLN A 394 28.68 -7.32 -14.13
C GLN A 394 29.67 -8.44 -13.78
N ASN A 395 29.77 -8.78 -12.50
CA ASN A 395 30.67 -9.82 -12.00
C ASN A 395 30.20 -10.33 -10.63
N LYS A 396 30.91 -11.32 -10.08
CA LYS A 396 30.56 -11.95 -8.80
C LYS A 396 30.50 -10.97 -7.61
N TYR A 397 31.37 -9.95 -7.59
CA TYR A 397 31.40 -8.96 -6.51
C TYR A 397 30.25 -7.97 -6.61
N ASP A 398 29.89 -7.57 -7.84
CA ASP A 398 28.71 -6.74 -8.09
C ASP A 398 27.43 -7.47 -7.66
N LEU A 399 27.28 -8.74 -8.02
CA LEU A 399 26.15 -9.55 -7.56
C LEU A 399 26.08 -9.66 -6.04
N GLN A 400 27.23 -9.92 -5.38
CA GLN A 400 27.31 -10.02 -3.93
C GLN A 400 26.78 -8.75 -3.25
N VAL A 401 27.28 -7.59 -3.66
CA VAL A 401 26.87 -6.31 -3.10
C VAL A 401 25.39 -6.04 -3.35
N LYS A 402 24.91 -6.27 -4.58
CA LYS A 402 23.49 -6.05 -4.94
C LYS A 402 22.57 -6.91 -4.09
N ILE A 403 22.89 -8.18 -3.84
CA ILE A 403 22.07 -9.05 -3.00
C ILE A 403 21.94 -8.48 -1.57
N GLU A 404 23.04 -8.04 -0.94
CA GLU A 404 22.95 -7.50 0.42
C GLU A 404 22.14 -6.19 0.47
N ILE A 405 22.27 -5.34 -0.56
CA ILE A 405 21.43 -4.14 -0.69
C ILE A 405 19.96 -4.55 -0.85
N LEU A 406 19.62 -5.41 -1.82
CA LEU A 406 18.25 -5.85 -2.09
C LEU A 406 17.62 -6.50 -0.85
N LYS A 407 18.39 -7.28 -0.07
CA LYS A 407 17.97 -7.87 1.21
C LYS A 407 17.58 -6.81 2.23
N SER A 408 18.40 -5.77 2.40
CA SER A 408 18.10 -4.70 3.35
C SER A 408 16.78 -3.98 3.03
N PHE A 409 16.47 -3.80 1.74
CA PHE A 409 15.20 -3.22 1.29
C PHE A 409 14.02 -4.16 1.37
N ALA A 410 14.23 -5.47 1.48
CA ALA A 410 13.13 -6.42 1.67
C ALA A 410 12.43 -6.22 3.03
N SER A 411 13.09 -5.59 4.00
CA SER A 411 12.51 -5.26 5.31
C SER A 411 11.38 -4.22 5.24
N VAL A 412 10.54 -4.15 6.28
CA VAL A 412 9.39 -3.22 6.33
C VAL A 412 9.75 -1.83 6.85
N GLU A 413 10.79 -1.74 7.67
CA GLU A 413 11.27 -0.54 8.34
C GLU A 413 11.80 0.49 7.33
N VAL A 414 11.69 1.78 7.65
CA VAL A 414 12.28 2.86 6.82
C VAL A 414 13.79 2.89 6.98
N GLU A 415 14.28 2.73 8.21
CA GLU A 415 15.70 2.60 8.47
C GLU A 415 16.15 1.18 8.12
N LYS A 416 17.10 1.09 7.20
CA LYS A 416 17.69 -0.13 6.67
C LYS A 416 19.04 -0.37 7.32
N ARG A 417 19.36 -1.63 7.54
CA ARG A 417 20.61 -2.07 8.17
C ARG A 417 21.38 -2.99 7.23
N ILE A 418 22.69 -2.74 7.10
CA ILE A 418 23.64 -3.65 6.45
C ILE A 418 24.82 -3.86 7.39
N TYR A 419 25.17 -5.11 7.66
CA TYR A 419 26.45 -5.44 8.27
C TYR A 419 27.52 -5.39 7.17
N ILE A 420 28.55 -4.59 7.40
CA ILE A 420 29.61 -4.36 6.40
C ILE A 420 30.44 -5.64 6.19
N THR A 421 30.43 -6.58 7.12
CA THR A 421 31.03 -7.91 6.91
C THR A 421 30.32 -8.70 5.82
N ASP A 422 29.00 -8.56 5.69
CA ASP A 422 28.17 -9.42 4.84
C ASP A 422 28.38 -9.11 3.37
N ILE A 423 28.77 -7.88 3.02
CA ILE A 423 29.10 -7.50 1.64
C ILE A 423 30.35 -8.22 1.11
N TYR A 424 31.20 -8.76 1.99
CA TYR A 424 32.36 -9.57 1.60
C TYR A 424 32.00 -11.06 1.44
N GLY A 425 30.88 -11.51 2.01
CA GLY A 425 30.48 -12.92 2.03
C GLY A 425 31.33 -13.78 2.96
N SER A 426 31.18 -15.10 2.85
CA SER A 426 31.79 -16.10 3.75
C SER A 426 33.24 -16.49 3.43
N LYS A 427 33.79 -16.00 2.31
CA LYS A 427 35.14 -16.38 1.86
C LYS A 427 36.20 -15.39 2.37
N VAL A 428 37.38 -15.91 2.67
CA VAL A 428 38.56 -15.06 2.89
C VAL A 428 38.90 -14.34 1.59
N LEU A 429 38.89 -13.01 1.63
CA LEU A 429 39.16 -12.15 0.48
C LEU A 429 40.52 -11.47 0.59
N SER A 430 41.20 -11.32 -0.55
CA SER A 430 42.38 -10.48 -0.65
C SER A 430 42.05 -9.01 -0.36
N ASN A 431 43.04 -8.21 0.04
CA ASN A 431 42.86 -6.78 0.24
C ASN A 431 42.44 -6.04 -1.05
N GLY A 432 42.90 -6.53 -2.21
CA GLY A 432 42.47 -6.05 -3.53
C GLY A 432 40.98 -6.28 -3.77
N ASP A 433 40.49 -7.49 -3.49
CA ASP A 433 39.07 -7.82 -3.63
C ASP A 433 38.18 -7.01 -2.69
N LYS A 434 38.59 -6.86 -1.41
CA LYS A 434 37.88 -6.01 -0.44
C LYS A 434 37.80 -4.56 -0.93
N THR A 435 38.87 -4.05 -1.50
CA THR A 435 38.92 -2.69 -2.07
C THR A 435 37.96 -2.54 -3.25
N ARG A 436 37.90 -3.54 -4.13
CA ARG A 436 36.97 -3.58 -5.26
C ARG A 436 35.51 -3.64 -4.81
N ILE A 437 35.18 -4.49 -3.83
CA ILE A 437 33.83 -4.59 -3.26
C ILE A 437 33.38 -3.26 -2.65
N ARG A 438 34.23 -2.61 -1.85
CA ARG A 438 33.91 -1.29 -1.28
C ARG A 438 33.66 -0.24 -2.35
N LYS A 439 34.43 -0.25 -3.44
CA LYS A 439 34.23 0.66 -4.58
C LYS A 439 32.84 0.47 -5.19
N ILE A 440 32.48 -0.77 -5.51
CA ILE A 440 31.16 -1.13 -6.05
C ILE A 440 30.04 -0.71 -5.09
N PHE A 441 30.20 -0.98 -3.79
CA PHE A 441 29.24 -0.61 -2.76
C PHE A 441 28.98 0.90 -2.71
N ILE A 442 30.04 1.70 -2.72
CA ILE A 442 29.95 3.17 -2.72
C ILE A 442 29.26 3.67 -4.00
N GLU A 443 29.61 3.11 -5.17
CA GLU A 443 29.00 3.49 -6.45
C GLU A 443 27.50 3.25 -6.47
N LEU A 444 27.04 2.07 -6.02
CA LEU A 444 25.62 1.73 -5.96
C LEU A 444 24.86 2.60 -4.95
N PHE A 445 25.44 2.89 -3.78
CA PHE A 445 24.81 3.80 -2.82
C PHE A 445 24.72 5.25 -3.31
N ASN A 446 25.73 5.72 -4.06
CA ASN A 446 25.69 7.02 -4.71
C ASN A 446 24.59 7.07 -5.78
N GLU A 447 24.39 5.99 -6.54
CA GLU A 447 23.28 5.88 -7.50
C GLU A 447 21.92 5.92 -6.80
N LEU A 448 21.74 5.16 -5.71
CA LEU A 448 20.50 5.16 -4.93
C LEU A 448 20.19 6.55 -4.36
N LYS A 449 21.21 7.25 -3.84
CA LYS A 449 21.11 8.62 -3.34
C LYS A 449 20.75 9.60 -4.45
N LYS A 450 21.45 9.56 -5.58
CA LYS A 450 21.22 10.45 -6.74
C LYS A 450 19.79 10.33 -7.27
N ASN A 451 19.28 9.10 -7.32
CA ASN A 451 17.93 8.80 -7.81
C ASN A 451 16.84 8.90 -6.73
N LYS A 452 17.16 9.40 -5.52
CA LYS A 452 16.21 9.59 -4.41
C LYS A 452 15.48 8.30 -4.00
N TYR A 453 16.20 7.18 -3.96
CA TYR A 453 15.71 5.94 -3.34
C TYR A 453 16.03 5.89 -1.83
N ILE A 454 17.05 6.64 -1.41
CA ILE A 454 17.49 6.75 -0.01
C ILE A 454 17.76 8.20 0.35
N GLN A 455 17.63 8.50 1.64
CA GLN A 455 18.08 9.76 2.21
C GLN A 455 19.59 9.94 2.06
N PRO A 456 20.10 11.19 1.98
CA PRO A 456 21.51 11.47 1.72
C PRO A 456 22.45 11.14 2.89
N THR A 457 21.89 10.80 4.05
CA THR A 457 22.55 10.65 5.34
C THR A 457 22.70 9.18 5.72
N PHE A 458 23.88 8.84 6.25
CA PHE A 458 24.24 7.52 6.74
C PHE A 458 24.60 7.60 8.23
N LYS A 459 24.24 6.57 9.00
CA LYS A 459 24.79 6.34 10.34
C LYS A 459 25.67 5.10 10.29
N LEU A 460 26.87 5.21 10.83
CA LEU A 460 27.85 4.13 10.89
C LEU A 460 28.11 3.80 12.36
N ILE A 461 28.17 2.51 12.67
CA ILE A 461 28.46 2.03 14.02
C ILE A 461 29.81 1.30 13.99
N SER A 462 30.75 1.75 14.81
CA SER A 462 32.07 1.14 14.97
C SER A 462 31.99 -0.19 15.74
N SER A 463 33.08 -0.95 15.75
CA SER A 463 33.20 -2.14 16.61
C SER A 463 33.07 -1.81 18.10
N SER A 464 33.41 -0.59 18.50
CA SER A 464 33.26 -0.04 19.86
C SER A 464 31.90 0.61 20.12
N GLU A 465 30.89 0.33 19.28
CA GLU A 465 29.52 0.87 19.36
C GLU A 465 29.42 2.41 19.26
N LYS A 466 30.50 3.09 18.85
CA LYS A 466 30.46 4.53 18.60
C LYS A 466 29.73 4.80 17.29
N MET A 467 28.75 5.69 17.34
CA MET A 467 27.96 6.11 16.19
C MET A 467 28.56 7.34 15.53
N LYS A 468 28.67 7.33 14.20
CA LYS A 468 29.06 8.48 13.38
C LYS A 468 28.05 8.71 12.28
N GLN A 469 27.63 9.96 12.10
CA GLN A 469 26.77 10.37 10.99
C GLN A 469 27.61 11.00 9.86
N THR A 470 27.25 10.72 8.61
CA THR A 470 27.91 11.30 7.44
C THR A 470 26.97 11.36 6.23
N ASN A 471 27.25 12.26 5.29
CA ASN A 471 26.53 12.34 4.02
C ASN A 471 27.27 11.65 2.86
N GLN A 472 28.46 11.08 3.12
CA GLN A 472 29.28 10.47 2.09
C GLN A 472 29.96 9.20 2.63
N LEU A 473 29.78 8.10 1.92
CA LEU A 473 30.50 6.85 2.19
C LEU A 473 31.89 6.89 1.56
N THR A 474 32.89 6.52 2.34
CA THR A 474 34.28 6.38 1.88
C THR A 474 34.80 4.99 2.22
N ARG A 475 35.86 4.55 1.53
CA ARG A 475 36.49 3.24 1.79
C ARG A 475 36.99 3.13 3.24
N LEU A 476 37.52 4.23 3.79
CA LEU A 476 38.00 4.28 5.17
C LEU A 476 36.85 4.04 6.15
N LEU A 477 35.71 4.72 5.95
CA LEU A 477 34.52 4.55 6.78
C LEU A 477 33.99 3.10 6.73
N LEU A 478 33.94 2.49 5.55
CA LEU A 478 33.55 1.08 5.42
C LEU A 478 34.58 0.10 6.01
N SER A 479 35.81 0.54 6.27
CA SER A 479 36.84 -0.31 6.88
C SER A 479 36.83 -0.23 8.41
N GLN A 480 36.43 0.92 8.97
CA GLN A 480 36.45 1.20 10.41
C GLN A 480 35.15 0.86 11.13
N ASN A 481 34.07 0.56 10.39
CA ASN A 481 32.74 0.37 10.95
C ASN A 481 32.20 -1.02 10.62
N LYS A 482 31.35 -1.54 11.50
CA LYS A 482 30.72 -2.86 11.36
C LYS A 482 29.32 -2.79 10.76
N ILE A 483 28.58 -1.71 11.01
CA ILE A 483 27.19 -1.56 10.58
C ILE A 483 27.02 -0.23 9.84
N LEU A 484 26.27 -0.29 8.75
CA LEU A 484 25.70 0.86 8.06
C LEU A 484 24.19 0.88 8.28
N LEU A 485 23.69 2.03 8.74
CA LEU A 485 22.27 2.36 8.76
C LEU A 485 22.01 3.49 7.75
N PHE A 486 20.92 3.37 7.00
CA PHE A 486 20.45 4.37 6.06
C PHE A 486 18.93 4.38 6.01
N GLN A 487 18.32 5.47 5.56
CA GLN A 487 16.87 5.56 5.46
C GLN A 487 16.42 5.52 4.01
N GLU A 488 15.36 4.76 3.74
CA GLU A 488 14.61 4.87 2.49
C GLU A 488 14.06 6.30 2.31
N ASP A 489 14.03 6.77 1.05
CA ASP A 489 13.29 7.98 0.73
C ASP A 489 11.79 7.67 0.56
N THR A 490 10.99 8.10 1.54
CA THR A 490 9.53 7.86 1.56
C THR A 490 8.75 8.88 0.73
N ASN A 491 9.42 9.73 -0.05
CA ASN A 491 8.79 10.68 -0.97
C ASN A 491 8.28 10.02 -2.28
N TYR A 492 7.59 8.87 -2.17
CA TYR A 492 6.95 8.20 -3.31
C TYR A 492 6.05 9.11 -4.17
N GLN A 493 6.21 9.10 -5.48
CA GLN A 493 5.21 9.65 -6.39
C GLN A 493 4.07 8.62 -6.52
N ILE A 494 2.83 9.05 -6.26
CA ILE A 494 1.63 8.19 -6.21
C ILE A 494 0.52 8.79 -7.05
#